data_AF-A0A937RXN4-F1
#
_entry.id   AF-A0A937RXN4-F1
#
_cell.length_a   1.000
_cell.length_b   1.000
_cell.length_c   1.000
_cell.angle_alpha   90.00
_cell.angle_beta   90.00
_cell.angle_gamma   90.00
#
_symmetry.space_group_name_H-M   'P 1'
#
loop_
_entity.id
_entity.type
_entity.pdbx_description
1 polymer ?
#
loop_
_entity_poly.entity_id
_entity_poly.type
_entity_poly.pdbx_seq_one_letter_code
_entity_poly.pdbx_strand_id
1 'polypeptide(L)'
;MAAALEVFAEKGLKATVPEVAARAGVGKATVYRSYPTKADLVRAVAEHQLSWIDARVAAAAEEPDPYVGLRGFLDDMAERLAHDLVLLIEVLPKADPRTQESTATRTLARIVEAAREQGSLRPDATAMDVRVLIGGYARVLADLGVRDPAVWRRYAGMVLAALRP
;
A
#
# COMPACT_ATOMS: atom_id res chain seq x y z
N MET A 1 -0.03 12.83 12.96
CA MET A 1 0.03 11.70 12.02
C MET A 1 1.48 11.28 11.73
N ALA A 2 2.37 12.17 11.26
CA ALA A 2 3.78 11.82 10.94
C ALA A 2 4.49 10.97 12.01
N ALA A 3 4.50 11.42 13.27
CA ALA A 3 5.09 10.65 14.38
C ALA A 3 4.47 9.26 14.60
N ALA A 4 3.17 9.09 14.30
CA ALA A 4 2.55 7.77 14.36
C ALA A 4 3.09 6.88 13.23
N LEU A 5 3.13 7.40 12.00
CA LEU A 5 3.66 6.67 10.84
C LEU A 5 5.08 6.17 11.09
N GLU A 6 5.98 7.02 11.60
CA GLU A 6 7.35 6.64 11.91
C GLU A 6 7.42 5.54 12.98
N VAL A 7 6.74 5.72 14.12
CA VAL A 7 6.80 4.76 15.23
C VAL A 7 6.19 3.42 14.83
N PHE A 8 5.10 3.41 14.05
CA PHE A 8 4.52 2.18 13.52
C PHE A 8 5.38 1.56 12.40
N ALA A 9 6.10 2.34 11.60
CA ALA A 9 7.06 1.80 10.61
C ALA A 9 8.24 1.10 11.29
N GLU A 10 8.71 1.62 12.43
CA GLU A 10 9.81 1.05 13.21
C GLU A 10 9.39 -0.19 14.03
N LYS A 11 8.22 -0.14 14.68
CA LYS A 11 7.83 -1.11 15.72
C LYS A 11 6.61 -1.96 15.36
N GLY A 12 5.97 -1.70 14.23
CA GLY A 12 4.71 -2.33 13.84
C GLY A 12 3.64 -2.19 14.91
N LEU A 13 2.77 -3.20 15.02
CA LEU A 13 1.69 -3.20 16.00
C LEU A 13 2.16 -3.30 17.46
N LYS A 14 3.47 -3.41 17.74
CA LYS A 14 4.01 -3.32 19.10
C LYS A 14 4.10 -1.86 19.58
N ALA A 15 4.09 -0.88 18.68
CA ALA A 15 4.07 0.54 18.99
C ALA A 15 2.94 0.92 19.97
N THR A 16 3.19 1.89 20.83
CA THR A 16 2.24 2.34 21.86
C THR A 16 1.89 3.82 21.69
N VAL A 17 0.68 4.20 22.13
CA VAL A 17 0.23 5.62 22.12
C VAL A 17 1.21 6.54 22.89
N PRO A 18 1.77 6.14 24.05
CA PRO A 18 2.83 6.90 24.71
C PRO A 18 4.09 7.15 23.87
N GLU A 19 4.56 6.15 23.10
CA GLU A 19 5.73 6.32 22.24
C GLU A 19 5.45 7.28 21.08
N VAL A 20 4.25 7.23 20.52
CA VAL A 20 3.79 8.19 19.51
C VAL A 20 3.71 9.60 20.08
N ALA A 21 3.17 9.76 21.29
CA ALA A 21 3.11 11.06 21.97
C ALA A 21 4.52 11.64 22.21
N ALA A 22 5.44 10.79 22.68
CA ALA A 22 6.84 11.16 22.89
C ALA A 22 7.53 11.57 21.58
N ARG A 23 7.36 10.79 20.50
CA ARG A 23 7.89 11.13 19.17
C ARG A 23 7.32 12.44 18.62
N ALA A 24 6.03 12.68 18.86
CA ALA A 24 5.35 13.90 18.43
C ALA A 24 5.68 15.14 19.28
N GLY A 25 6.37 14.98 20.42
CA GLY A 25 6.63 16.09 21.35
C GLY A 25 5.36 16.63 22.03
N VAL A 26 4.29 15.83 22.12
CA VAL A 26 3.02 16.23 22.73
C VAL A 26 2.68 15.41 23.96
N GLY A 27 1.83 15.95 24.84
CA GLY A 27 1.32 15.20 25.99
C GLY A 27 0.45 14.01 25.58
N LYS A 28 0.50 12.91 26.35
CA LYS A 28 -0.32 11.71 26.10
C LYS A 28 -1.82 12.04 26.00
N ALA A 29 -2.31 12.92 26.87
CA ALA A 29 -3.71 13.35 26.87
C ALA A 29 -4.14 13.99 25.54
N THR A 30 -3.23 14.67 24.83
CA THR A 30 -3.50 15.24 23.51
C THR A 30 -3.73 14.15 22.48
N VAL A 31 -2.90 13.09 22.48
CA VAL A 31 -3.08 11.96 21.55
C VAL A 31 -4.35 11.17 21.88
N TYR A 32 -4.63 10.91 23.17
CA TYR A 32 -5.84 10.19 23.59
C TYR A 32 -7.14 10.96 23.28
N ARG A 33 -7.11 12.30 23.23
CA ARG A 33 -8.27 13.10 22.79
C ARG A 33 -8.60 12.87 21.32
N SER A 34 -7.58 12.75 20.46
CA SER A 34 -7.77 12.48 19.02
C SER A 34 -8.02 11.01 18.72
N TYR A 35 -7.39 10.12 19.49
CA TYR A 35 -7.43 8.67 19.31
C TYR A 35 -7.63 8.00 20.68
N PRO A 36 -8.90 7.81 21.10
CA PRO A 36 -9.24 7.31 22.44
C PRO A 36 -8.59 5.97 22.77
N THR A 37 -8.42 5.11 21.76
CA THR A 37 -7.74 3.82 21.90
C THR A 37 -6.57 3.68 20.94
N LYS A 38 -5.67 2.72 21.22
CA LYS A 38 -4.63 2.31 20.27
C LYS A 38 -5.24 1.79 18.96
N ALA A 39 -6.40 1.14 19.02
CA ALA A 39 -7.11 0.68 17.83
C ALA A 39 -7.58 1.86 16.96
N ASP A 40 -8.05 2.95 17.57
CA ASP A 40 -8.41 4.17 16.83
C ASP A 40 -7.21 4.80 16.14
N LEU A 41 -6.05 4.83 16.82
CA LEU A 41 -4.82 5.32 16.21
C LEU A 41 -4.35 4.43 15.05
N VAL A 42 -4.40 3.10 15.22
CA VAL A 42 -4.07 2.13 14.18
C VAL A 42 -4.98 2.28 12.97
N ARG A 43 -6.29 2.45 13.20
CA ARG A 43 -7.27 2.71 12.13
C ARG A 43 -6.96 4.01 11.41
N ALA A 44 -6.67 5.09 12.11
CA ALA A 44 -6.31 6.37 11.48
C ALA A 44 -5.02 6.29 10.65
N VAL A 45 -4.04 5.51 11.11
CA VAL A 45 -2.82 5.23 10.32
C VAL A 45 -3.15 4.43 9.06
N ALA A 46 -4.00 3.41 9.17
CA ALA A 46 -4.44 2.61 8.04
C ALA A 46 -5.25 3.42 7.01
N GLU A 47 -6.19 4.25 7.47
CA GLU A 47 -6.94 5.19 6.62
C GLU A 47 -6.02 6.14 5.86
N HIS A 48 -4.95 6.62 6.51
CA HIS A 48 -3.92 7.44 5.85
C HIS A 48 -3.13 6.66 4.79
N GLN A 49 -2.86 5.38 4.99
CA GLN A 49 -2.20 4.56 3.95
C GLN A 49 -3.16 4.26 2.80
N LEU A 50 -4.42 3.96 3.11
CA LEU A 50 -5.43 3.69 2.10
C LEU A 50 -5.69 4.92 1.22
N SER A 51 -5.77 6.12 1.80
CA SER A 51 -5.96 7.35 1.03
C SER A 51 -4.80 7.63 0.07
N TRP A 52 -3.57 7.27 0.46
CA TRP A 52 -2.42 7.33 -0.46
C TRP A 52 -2.58 6.36 -1.63
N ILE A 53 -3.00 5.10 -1.37
CA ILE A 53 -3.25 4.12 -2.43
C ILE A 53 -4.38 4.59 -3.35
N ASP A 54 -5.49 5.08 -2.79
CA ASP A 54 -6.63 5.62 -3.54
C ASP A 54 -6.18 6.78 -4.46
N ALA A 55 -5.33 7.68 -3.97
CA ALA A 55 -4.80 8.78 -4.78
C ALA A 55 -3.88 8.27 -5.91
N ARG A 56 -3.03 7.28 -5.64
CA ARG A 56 -2.11 6.73 -6.66
C ARG A 56 -2.83 5.97 -7.75
N VAL A 57 -3.79 5.13 -7.40
CA VAL A 57 -4.56 4.40 -8.40
C VAL A 57 -5.51 5.31 -9.18
N ALA A 58 -6.04 6.37 -8.56
CA ALA A 58 -6.79 7.39 -9.29
C ALA A 58 -5.91 8.11 -10.31
N ALA A 59 -4.70 8.54 -9.93
CA ALA A 59 -3.76 9.15 -10.87
C ALA A 59 -3.37 8.20 -12.03
N ALA A 60 -3.17 6.91 -11.73
CA ALA A 60 -2.91 5.90 -12.75
C ALA A 60 -4.10 5.67 -13.71
N ALA A 61 -5.33 5.89 -13.26
CA ALA A 61 -6.53 5.77 -14.09
C ALA A 61 -6.71 6.95 -15.06
N GLU A 62 -6.08 8.09 -14.79
CA GLU A 62 -6.10 9.26 -15.68
C GLU A 62 -5.05 9.17 -16.80
N GLU A 63 -4.14 8.19 -16.75
CA GLU A 63 -3.15 7.97 -17.80
C GLU A 63 -3.83 7.46 -19.09
N PRO A 64 -3.60 8.10 -20.25
CA PRO A 64 -4.20 7.68 -21.52
C PRO A 64 -3.90 6.23 -21.92
N ASP A 65 -2.70 5.73 -21.62
CA ASP A 65 -2.36 4.32 -21.77
C ASP A 65 -2.53 3.57 -20.44
N PRO A 66 -3.57 2.74 -20.26
CA PRO A 66 -3.82 2.03 -19.00
C PRO A 66 -2.68 1.07 -18.62
N TYR A 67 -1.87 0.59 -19.57
CA TYR A 67 -0.68 -0.19 -19.26
C TYR A 67 0.43 0.68 -18.66
N VAL A 68 0.62 1.90 -19.17
CA VAL A 68 1.54 2.89 -18.58
C VAL A 68 1.04 3.30 -17.19
N GLY A 69 -0.26 3.53 -17.03
CA GLY A 69 -0.88 3.85 -15.74
C GLY A 69 -0.64 2.74 -14.71
N LEU A 70 -0.91 1.49 -15.09
CA LEU A 70 -0.65 0.32 -14.23
C LEU A 70 0.83 0.21 -13.84
N ARG A 71 1.75 0.40 -14.79
CA ARG A 71 3.20 0.40 -14.52
C ARG A 71 3.57 1.47 -13.49
N GLY A 72 3.13 2.71 -13.70
CA GLY A 72 3.40 3.81 -12.77
C GLY A 72 2.88 3.52 -11.37
N PHE A 73 1.67 2.98 -11.25
CA PHE A 73 1.12 2.54 -9.97
C PHE A 73 1.98 1.46 -9.29
N LEU A 74 2.46 0.46 -10.04
CA LEU A 74 3.33 -0.59 -9.50
C LEU A 74 4.69 -0.06 -9.05
N ASP A 75 5.26 0.89 -9.78
CA ASP A 75 6.52 1.55 -9.42
C ASP A 75 6.36 2.38 -8.15
N ASP A 76 5.30 3.18 -8.03
CA ASP A 76 4.96 3.93 -6.81
C ASP A 76 4.78 3.00 -5.61
N MET A 77 4.08 1.88 -5.79
CA MET A 77 3.90 0.86 -4.75
C MET A 77 5.23 0.24 -4.33
N ALA A 78 6.12 -0.06 -5.29
CA ALA A 78 7.44 -0.63 -5.01
C ALA A 78 8.30 0.32 -4.18
N GLU A 79 8.34 1.60 -4.54
CA GLU A 79 9.05 2.63 -3.78
C GLU A 79 8.46 2.77 -2.38
N ARG A 80 7.13 2.81 -2.26
CA ARG A 80 6.45 2.95 -0.97
C ARG A 80 6.72 1.74 -0.06
N LEU A 81 6.62 0.53 -0.59
CA LEU A 81 6.84 -0.70 0.17
C LEU A 81 8.28 -0.84 0.66
N ALA A 82 9.27 -0.35 -0.09
CA ALA A 82 10.66 -0.33 0.38
C ALA A 82 10.84 0.46 1.70
N HIS A 83 10.09 1.55 1.87
CA HIS A 83 10.16 2.44 3.03
C HIS A 83 9.16 2.06 4.13
N ASP A 84 7.89 1.90 3.79
CA ASP A 84 6.75 1.81 4.71
C ASP A 84 6.16 0.40 4.82
N LEU A 85 7.00 -0.61 4.61
CA LEU A 85 6.65 -2.02 4.54
C LEU A 85 5.69 -2.51 5.63
N VAL A 86 6.03 -2.17 6.88
CA VAL A 86 5.28 -2.60 8.06
C VAL A 86 3.87 -2.00 8.07
N LEU A 87 3.72 -0.75 7.61
CA LEU A 87 2.44 -0.08 7.55
C LEU A 87 1.50 -0.74 6.54
N LEU A 88 2.01 -1.14 5.38
CA LEU A 88 1.21 -1.73 4.31
C LEU A 88 0.94 -3.23 4.49
N ILE A 89 1.88 -4.00 5.06
CA ILE A 89 1.76 -5.46 5.17
C ILE A 89 1.18 -5.90 6.52
N GLU A 90 1.47 -5.19 7.61
CA GLU A 90 1.00 -5.58 8.94
C GLU A 90 -0.16 -4.74 9.45
N VAL A 91 -0.11 -3.42 9.27
CA VAL A 91 -1.06 -2.49 9.90
C VAL A 91 -2.34 -2.38 9.08
N LEU A 92 -2.23 -2.07 7.79
CA LEU A 92 -3.38 -1.86 6.90
C LEU A 92 -4.34 -3.07 6.83
N PRO A 93 -3.89 -4.32 6.61
CA PRO A 93 -4.80 -5.46 6.47
C PRO A 93 -5.55 -5.82 7.75
N LYS A 94 -4.97 -5.49 8.92
CA LYS A 94 -5.54 -5.79 10.24
C LYS A 94 -6.46 -4.68 10.77
N ALA A 95 -6.40 -3.50 10.17
CA ALA A 95 -7.18 -2.35 10.60
C ALA A 95 -8.61 -2.33 10.02
N ASP A 96 -8.82 -2.86 8.80
CA ASP A 96 -10.15 -2.91 8.19
C ASP A 96 -10.31 -4.07 7.19
N PRO A 97 -11.23 -5.03 7.45
CA PRO A 97 -11.61 -6.07 6.49
C PRO A 97 -12.18 -5.55 5.17
N ARG A 98 -12.71 -4.31 5.12
CA ARG A 98 -13.33 -3.69 3.94
C ARG A 98 -12.33 -3.19 2.90
N THR A 99 -11.03 -3.24 3.20
CA THR A 99 -9.96 -2.88 2.25
C THR A 99 -10.04 -3.67 0.94
N GLN A 100 -10.68 -4.84 0.94
CA GLN A 100 -10.90 -5.67 -0.25
C GLN A 100 -11.98 -5.15 -1.22
N GLU A 101 -12.90 -4.29 -0.77
CA GLU A 101 -13.97 -3.68 -1.60
C GLU A 101 -13.82 -2.15 -1.68
N SER A 102 -12.61 -1.64 -1.47
CA SER A 102 -12.30 -0.22 -1.53
C SER A 102 -12.48 0.36 -2.93
N THR A 103 -12.59 1.69 -3.00
CA THR A 103 -12.57 2.42 -4.27
C THR A 103 -11.30 2.12 -5.04
N ALA A 104 -10.13 2.08 -4.39
CA ALA A 104 -8.88 1.64 -5.02
C ALA A 104 -8.99 0.29 -5.72
N THR A 105 -9.61 -0.71 -5.08
CA THR A 105 -9.74 -2.05 -5.70
C THR A 105 -10.59 -2.00 -6.97
N ARG A 106 -11.70 -1.25 -6.96
CA ARG A 106 -12.54 -1.04 -8.16
C ARG A 106 -11.81 -0.28 -9.25
N THR A 107 -11.05 0.76 -8.90
CA THR A 107 -10.29 1.55 -9.88
C THR A 107 -9.18 0.72 -10.51
N LEU A 108 -8.43 -0.06 -9.72
CA LEU A 108 -7.42 -0.98 -10.24
C LEU A 108 -8.02 -2.01 -11.20
N ALA A 109 -9.21 -2.54 -10.88
CA ALA A 109 -9.93 -3.46 -11.76
C ALA A 109 -10.22 -2.83 -13.13
N ARG A 110 -10.67 -1.58 -13.17
CA ARG A 110 -10.92 -0.85 -14.42
C ARG A 110 -9.64 -0.62 -15.24
N ILE A 111 -8.52 -0.28 -14.59
CA ILE A 111 -7.23 -0.11 -15.28
C ILE A 111 -6.80 -1.42 -15.92
N VAL A 112 -6.87 -2.54 -15.18
CA VAL A 112 -6.51 -3.87 -15.69
C VAL A 112 -7.43 -4.30 -16.83
N GLU A 113 -8.73 -4.04 -16.72
CA GLU A 113 -9.70 -4.33 -17.77
C GLU A 113 -9.40 -3.54 -19.06
N ALA A 114 -9.18 -2.23 -18.96
CA ALA A 114 -8.83 -1.39 -20.10
C ALA A 114 -7.51 -1.82 -20.76
N ALA A 115 -6.48 -2.13 -19.95
CA ALA A 115 -5.19 -2.62 -20.45
C ALA A 115 -5.29 -3.98 -21.14
N ARG A 116 -6.23 -4.83 -20.72
CA ARG A 116 -6.55 -6.11 -21.37
C ARG A 116 -7.32 -5.90 -22.68
N GLU A 117 -8.31 -5.01 -22.71
CA GLU A 117 -9.10 -4.71 -23.91
C GLU A 117 -8.24 -4.13 -25.04
N GLN A 118 -7.21 -3.35 -24.72
CA GLN A 118 -6.22 -2.87 -25.70
C GLN A 118 -5.15 -3.92 -26.09
N GLY A 119 -5.24 -5.15 -25.57
CA GLY A 119 -4.30 -6.23 -25.86
C GLY A 119 -2.91 -6.04 -25.27
N SER A 120 -2.73 -5.16 -24.27
CA SER A 120 -1.45 -4.95 -23.58
C SER A 120 -1.21 -5.93 -22.44
N LEU A 121 -2.26 -6.63 -22.00
CA LEU A 121 -2.21 -7.71 -21.02
C LEU A 121 -2.78 -9.01 -21.60
N ARG A 122 -2.38 -10.15 -21.03
CA ARG A 122 -2.94 -11.47 -21.33
C ARG A 122 -4.46 -11.52 -21.07
N PRO A 123 -5.23 -12.31 -21.84
CA PRO A 123 -6.69 -12.27 -21.83
C PRO A 123 -7.33 -12.74 -20.51
N ASP A 124 -6.60 -13.48 -19.67
CA ASP A 124 -7.06 -13.95 -18.36
C ASP A 124 -6.57 -13.08 -17.20
N ALA A 125 -5.85 -11.97 -17.46
CA ALA A 125 -5.35 -11.09 -16.40
C ALA A 125 -6.48 -10.44 -15.61
N THR A 126 -6.35 -10.46 -14.29
CA THR A 126 -7.29 -9.83 -13.35
C THR A 126 -6.58 -8.90 -12.37
N ALA A 127 -7.32 -7.95 -11.79
CA ALA A 127 -6.79 -7.16 -10.67
C ALA A 127 -6.53 -7.99 -9.42
N MET A 128 -7.10 -9.19 -9.30
CA MET A 128 -6.73 -10.12 -8.24
C MET A 128 -5.30 -10.63 -8.44
N ASP A 129 -4.90 -10.99 -9.67
CA ASP A 129 -3.54 -11.42 -9.97
C ASP A 129 -2.52 -10.36 -9.58
N VAL A 130 -2.80 -9.09 -9.94
CA VAL A 130 -1.96 -7.95 -9.57
C VAL A 130 -1.79 -7.86 -8.04
N ARG A 131 -2.91 -7.88 -7.29
CA ARG A 131 -2.87 -7.78 -5.82
C ARG A 131 -2.16 -8.95 -5.16
N VAL A 132 -2.43 -10.18 -5.61
CA VAL A 132 -1.81 -11.39 -5.06
C VAL A 132 -0.31 -11.38 -5.32
N LEU A 133 0.12 -11.05 -6.54
CA LEU A 133 1.53 -10.99 -6.90
C LEU A 133 2.26 -9.90 -6.10
N ILE A 134 1.69 -8.70 -5.97
CA ILE A 134 2.23 -7.63 -5.12
C ILE A 134 2.33 -8.07 -3.66
N GLY A 135 1.22 -8.53 -3.08
CA GLY A 135 1.20 -8.96 -1.68
C GLY A 135 2.17 -10.11 -1.40
N GLY A 136 2.28 -11.05 -2.33
CA GLY A 136 3.18 -12.19 -2.26
C GLY A 136 4.64 -11.79 -2.23
N TYR A 137 5.13 -11.08 -3.26
CA TYR A 137 6.55 -10.67 -3.27
C TYR A 137 6.84 -9.69 -2.14
N ALA A 138 5.91 -8.78 -1.81
CA ALA A 138 6.13 -7.79 -0.78
C ALA A 138 6.35 -8.45 0.58
N ARG A 139 5.57 -9.49 0.89
CA ARG A 139 5.74 -10.25 2.13
C ARG A 139 7.07 -11.01 2.16
N VAL A 140 7.46 -11.65 1.07
CA VAL A 140 8.75 -12.36 0.99
C VAL A 140 9.92 -11.40 1.15
N LEU A 141 9.90 -10.26 0.44
CA LEU A 141 10.96 -9.24 0.56
C LEU A 141 11.00 -8.64 1.97
N ALA A 142 9.85 -8.50 2.64
CA ALA A 142 9.78 -8.10 4.04
C ALA A 142 10.48 -9.08 4.97
N ASP A 143 10.14 -10.37 4.85
CA ASP A 143 10.69 -11.43 5.69
C ASP A 143 12.21 -11.59 5.48
N LEU A 144 12.70 -11.27 4.27
CA LEU A 144 14.13 -11.21 3.93
C LEU A 144 14.83 -9.91 4.38
N GLY A 145 14.10 -8.94 4.94
CA GLY A 145 14.65 -7.66 5.39
C GLY A 145 15.12 -6.73 4.27
N VAL A 146 14.61 -6.91 3.04
CA VAL A 146 15.04 -6.12 1.88
C VAL A 146 14.47 -4.71 1.94
N ARG A 147 15.36 -3.70 1.95
CA ARG A 147 14.99 -2.28 1.97
C ARG A 147 15.38 -1.49 0.72
N ASP A 148 16.20 -2.07 -0.16
CA ASP A 148 16.66 -1.38 -1.38
C ASP A 148 15.52 -1.23 -2.40
N PRO A 149 15.07 0.01 -2.71
CA PRO A 149 13.99 0.25 -3.68
C PRO A 149 14.26 -0.32 -5.08
N ALA A 150 15.53 -0.51 -5.48
CA ALA A 150 15.85 -1.13 -6.77
C ALA A 150 15.40 -2.59 -6.82
N VAL A 151 15.51 -3.32 -5.71
CA VAL A 151 15.04 -4.71 -5.61
C VAL A 151 13.52 -4.76 -5.68
N TRP A 152 12.83 -3.87 -4.97
CA TRP A 152 11.37 -3.75 -5.01
C TRP A 152 10.85 -3.47 -6.43
N ARG A 153 11.45 -2.50 -7.13
CA ARG A 153 11.10 -2.17 -8.53
C ARG A 153 11.37 -3.34 -9.48
N ARG A 154 12.44 -4.12 -9.26
CA ARG A 154 12.70 -5.33 -10.05
C ARG A 154 11.54 -6.33 -9.96
N TYR A 155 11.02 -6.60 -8.77
CA TYR A 155 9.90 -7.54 -8.61
C TYR A 155 8.58 -6.96 -9.11
N ALA A 156 8.33 -5.66 -8.94
CA ALA A 156 7.19 -4.99 -9.58
C ALA A 156 7.23 -5.11 -11.11
N GLY A 157 8.41 -4.95 -11.72
CA GLY A 157 8.62 -5.19 -13.15
C GLY A 157 8.36 -6.64 -13.57
N MET A 158 8.72 -7.62 -12.73
CA MET A 158 8.39 -9.04 -12.99
C MET A 158 6.90 -9.32 -12.93
N VAL A 159 6.16 -8.71 -11.99
CA VAL A 159 4.69 -8.78 -11.95
C VAL A 159 4.11 -8.26 -13.26
N LEU A 160 4.55 -7.09 -13.70
CA LEU A 160 4.04 -6.51 -14.94
C LEU A 160 4.41 -7.36 -16.18
N ALA A 161 5.60 -7.95 -16.20
CA ALA A 161 6.03 -8.85 -17.26
C ALA A 161 5.19 -10.14 -17.32
N ALA A 162 4.80 -10.68 -16.16
CA ALA A 162 3.96 -11.87 -16.07
C ALA A 162 2.54 -11.66 -16.62
N LEU A 163 2.09 -10.39 -16.73
CA LEU A 163 0.76 -10.03 -17.24
C LEU A 163 0.77 -9.71 -18.73
N ARG A 164 1.92 -9.74 -19.41
CA ARG A 164 2.00 -9.49 -20.86
C ARG A 164 1.31 -10.61 -21.66
N PRO A 165 0.83 -10.31 -22.89
CA PRO A 165 0.23 -11.30 -23.79
C PRO A 165 1.15 -12.47 -24.11
#